data_AF-A0A7W9B392-F1
#
_entry.id   AF-A0A7W9B392-F1
#
_cell.length_a   1.000
_cell.length_b   1.000
_cell.length_c   1.000
_cell.angle_alpha   90.00
_cell.angle_beta   90.00
_cell.angle_gamma   90.00
#
_symmetry.space_group_name_H-M   'P 1'
#
loop_
_entity.id
_entity.type
_entity.pdbx_description
1 polymer ?
#
loop_
_entity_poly.entity_id
_entity_poly.type
_entity_poly.pdbx_seq_one_letter_code
_entity_poly.pdbx_strand_id
1 'polypeptide(L)' 'MLAMLRSDWLYSMLAGFAIGTLIVVLGAPAVPPLP' A
#
# COMPACT_ATOMS: atom_id res chain seq x y z
N MET A 1 9.71 0.24 -25.66
CA MET A 1 9.24 1.42 -24.89
C MET A 1 7.92 1.15 -24.15
N LEU A 2 6.85 0.65 -24.78
CA LEU A 2 5.57 0.34 -24.10
C LEU A 2 5.72 -0.64 -22.91
N ALA A 3 6.60 -1.63 -23.03
CA ALA A 3 6.89 -2.58 -21.95
C ALA A 3 7.60 -1.93 -20.74
N MET A 4 8.44 -0.91 -20.96
CA MET A 4 9.07 -0.14 -19.88
C MET A 4 8.00 0.67 -19.12
N LEU A 5 7.14 1.38 -19.87
CA LEU A 5 6.06 2.19 -19.29
C LEU A 5 5.08 1.35 -18.45
N ARG A 6 4.76 0.13 -18.91
CA ARG A 6 3.90 -0.81 -18.19
C ARG A 6 4.59 -1.41 -16.96
N SER A 7 5.91 -1.62 -17.02
CA SER A 7 6.73 -2.07 -15.89
C SER A 7 6.72 -1.03 -14.77
N ASP A 8 6.95 0.25 -15.11
CA ASP A 8 6.94 1.34 -14.15
C ASP A 8 5.56 1.56 -13.52
N TRP A 9 4.48 1.32 -14.29
CA TRP A 9 3.11 1.39 -13.79
C TRP A 9 2.82 0.33 -12.72
N LEU A 10 3.25 -0.92 -12.95
CA LEU A 10 3.10 -2.00 -11.97
C LEU A 10 3.82 -1.66 -10.66
N TYR A 11 5.08 -1.22 -10.74
CA TYR A 11 5.86 -0.85 -9.56
C TYR A 11 5.26 0.35 -8.82
N SER A 12 4.75 1.35 -9.56
CA SER A 12 4.09 2.51 -8.97
C SER A 12 2.78 2.12 -8.26
N MET A 13 1.97 1.24 -8.85
CA MET A 13 0.79 0.68 -8.19
C MET A 13 1.14 -0.11 -6.94
N LEU A 14 2.15 -0.98 -7.02
CA LEU A 14 2.59 -1.80 -5.89
C LEU A 14 3.11 -0.94 -4.74
N ALA A 15 3.87 0.11 -5.04
CA ALA A 15 4.34 1.07 -4.04
C ALA A 15 3.16 1.80 -3.37
N GLY A 16 2.19 2.28 -4.15
CA GLY A 16 0.98 2.90 -3.61
C GLY A 16 0.17 1.97 -2.72
N PHE A 17 0.00 0.71 -3.12
CA PHE A 17 -0.65 -0.32 -2.32
C PHE A 17 0.11 -0.60 -1.01
N ALA A 18 1.42 -0.77 -1.06
CA ALA A 18 2.24 -1.02 0.12
C ALA A 18 2.15 0.13 1.12
N ILE A 19 2.26 1.39 0.65
CA ILE A 19 2.15 2.59 1.48
C ILE A 19 0.74 2.68 2.09
N GLY A 20 -0.30 2.52 1.29
CA GLY A 20 -1.69 2.58 1.77
C GLY A 20 -1.99 1.53 2.83
N THR A 21 -1.52 0.29 2.61
CA THR A 21 -1.67 -0.81 3.56
C THR A 21 -0.96 -0.50 4.88
N LEU A 22 0.26 0.03 4.81
CA LEU A 22 1.04 0.41 5.98
C LEU A 22 0.31 1.47 6.82
N ILE A 23 -0.27 2.48 6.18
CA ILE A 23 -1.04 3.54 6.86
C ILE A 23 -2.23 2.94 7.62
N VAL A 24 -2.99 2.03 6.99
CA VAL A 24 -4.13 1.38 7.62
C VAL A 24 -3.69 0.52 8.81
N VAL A 25 -2.66 -0.29 8.64
CA VAL A 25 -2.15 -1.19 9.70
C VAL A 25 -1.59 -0.40 10.89
N LEU A 26 -0.85 0.67 10.64
CA LEU A 26 -0.30 1.52 11.70
C LEU A 26 -1.36 2.41 12.38
N GLY A 27 -2.44 2.73 11.68
CA GLY A 27 -3.58 3.48 12.24
C GLY A 27 -4.57 2.59 13.01
N ALA A 28 -4.52 1.28 12.83
CA ALA A 28 -5.37 0.36 13.57
C ALA A 28 -4.90 0.27 15.03
N PRO A 29 -5.81 0.42 16.02
CA PRO A 29 -5.44 0.26 17.41
C PRO A 29 -4.95 -1.18 17.64
N ALA A 30 -3.73 -1.32 18.16
CA ALA A 30 -3.10 -2.61 18.41
C ALA A 30 -3.90 -3.50 19.39
N VAL A 31 -4.75 -2.88 20.21
CA VAL A 31 -5.66 -3.55 21.14
C VAL A 31 -7.07 -3.01 20.87
N PRO A 32 -8.06 -3.89 20.61
CA PRO A 32 -9.45 -3.47 20.46
C PRO A 32 -9.93 -2.72 21.69
N PRO A 33 -10.77 -1.68 21.55
CA PRO A 33 -11.35 -0.99 22.70
C PRO A 33 -12.14 -1.99 23.55
N LEU A 34 -11.87 -1.99 24.86
CA LEU A 34 -12.61 -2.79 25.84
C LEU A 34 -14.09 -2.33 25.86
N PRO A 35 -15.04 -3.26 26.03
CA PRO A 35 -16.47 -2.95 26.09
C PRO A 35 -16.85 -2.07 27.28
#